data_AF-A0A2I2L0R9-F1
#
_entry.id   AF-A0A2I2L0R9-F1
#
_cell.length_a   1.000
_cell.length_b   1.000
_cell.length_c   1.000
_cell.angle_alpha   90.00
_cell.angle_beta   90.00
_cell.angle_gamma   90.00
#
_symmetry.space_group_name_H-M   'P 1'
#
loop_
_entity.id
_entity.type
_entity.pdbx_description
1 polymer ?
#
loop_
_entity_poly.entity_id
_entity_poly.type
_entity_poly.pdbx_seq_one_letter_code
_entity_poly.pdbx_strand_id
1 'polypeptide(L)'
;MIAGGLSAVDVAIERLREVTSQLAVDLFALDGHQGRALLDPPDRCTGMTAARAVVALDRLAWLFERYLELSDLIATVDALPGGRSARRRERATILLRAAATAARPRPPHPETGDPSATDPGPAPTAAPSAAAGPSAGPAPSAGAAPSAGGGWAPGAAQVAVPERLLADISKTVGRVRADFDAVQAAQDGLLSDLTGVHQEVARVSAEAARIGATALAELGAAEAALAAVMEAAARDPLGAPPGQATRAGEAVAHAAAAVDALALAYDALDTGLRDAGMLLEEIVDTATAGEWSAQEATGRIRLADGDLLGLPDGWLDDPGRGLRPWLDRLRGLAAGPPERRLAAARGLAAWTAVAERTRAHARQVADANALPLRRRGELRGLLGALRQKAVASGLAEDPALEIMYASAHDLLYTAPTDLAAASAQVTVYAAALDRDRKASPPAAGRTWGHRMDEGRGGAPCQ
;
A
#
# COMPACT_ATOMS: atom_id res chain seq x y z
N MET A 1 -86.77 10.22 -14.29
CA MET A 1 -85.30 10.35 -14.45
C MET A 1 -84.63 9.20 -13.71
N ILE A 2 -84.47 8.06 -14.39
CA ILE A 2 -83.70 6.93 -13.83
C ILE A 2 -82.25 7.30 -14.10
N ALA A 3 -81.49 7.59 -13.04
CA ALA A 3 -80.04 7.74 -13.14
C ALA A 3 -79.51 6.45 -13.77
N GLY A 4 -79.07 6.54 -15.03
CA GLY A 4 -78.55 5.43 -15.80
C GLY A 4 -77.19 5.05 -15.23
N GLY A 5 -77.19 4.26 -14.16
CA GLY A 5 -75.98 3.64 -13.64
C GLY A 5 -75.31 2.87 -14.76
N LEU A 6 -74.01 3.12 -14.95
CA LEU A 6 -73.17 2.34 -15.85
C LEU A 6 -73.33 0.86 -15.47
N SER A 7 -73.50 0.00 -16.48
CA SER A 7 -73.54 -1.43 -16.17
C SER A 7 -72.16 -1.87 -15.70
N ALA A 8 -72.07 -2.92 -14.88
CA ALA A 8 -70.79 -3.45 -14.41
C ALA A 8 -69.83 -3.78 -15.57
N VAL A 9 -70.37 -4.11 -16.75
CA VAL A 9 -69.61 -4.33 -17.99
C VAL A 9 -68.99 -3.04 -18.52
N ASP A 10 -69.75 -1.94 -18.53
CA ASP A 10 -69.24 -0.63 -18.98
C ASP A 10 -68.15 -0.12 -18.03
N VAL A 11 -68.32 -0.31 -16.72
CA VAL A 11 -67.31 0.01 -15.71
C VAL A 11 -66.03 -0.81 -15.92
N ALA A 12 -66.16 -2.11 -16.21
CA ALA A 12 -65.01 -2.97 -16.48
C ALA A 12 -64.27 -2.58 -17.77
N ILE A 13 -64.99 -2.21 -18.84
CA ILE A 13 -64.37 -1.74 -20.09
C ILE A 13 -63.60 -0.44 -19.86
N GLU A 14 -64.19 0.51 -19.14
CA GLU A 14 -63.52 1.78 -18.86
C GLU A 14 -62.27 1.58 -18.00
N ARG A 15 -62.35 0.69 -17.00
CA ARG A 15 -61.19 0.30 -16.19
C ARG A 15 -60.07 -0.34 -17.02
N LEU A 16 -60.41 -1.18 -17.99
CA LEU A 16 -59.42 -1.77 -18.90
C LEU A 16 -58.74 -0.73 -19.78
N ARG A 17 -59.47 0.29 -20.25
CA ARG A 17 -58.89 1.41 -21.01
C ARG A 17 -57.91 2.22 -20.18
N GLU A 18 -58.30 2.56 -18.95
CA GLU A 18 -57.45 3.26 -17.99
C GLU A 18 -56.12 2.51 -17.79
N VAL A 19 -56.19 1.20 -17.53
CA VAL A 19 -55.00 0.36 -17.34
C VAL A 19 -54.18 0.27 -18.60
N THR A 20 -54.80 0.03 -19.76
CA THR A 20 -54.05 -0.09 -21.03
C THR A 20 -53.30 1.20 -21.33
N SER A 21 -53.91 2.35 -21.00
CA SER A 21 -53.29 3.67 -21.12
C SER A 21 -52.13 3.83 -20.14
N GLN A 22 -52.30 3.42 -18.87
CA GLN A 22 -51.23 3.44 -17.87
C GLN A 22 -50.08 2.49 -18.25
N LEU A 23 -50.38 1.30 -18.75
CA LEU A 23 -49.40 0.32 -19.21
C LEU A 23 -48.59 0.86 -20.40
N ALA A 24 -49.23 1.58 -21.34
CA ALA A 24 -48.51 2.24 -22.42
C ALA A 24 -47.50 3.27 -21.89
N VAL A 25 -47.90 4.08 -20.91
CA VAL A 25 -47.02 5.07 -20.24
C VAL A 25 -45.87 4.36 -19.52
N ASP A 26 -46.16 3.28 -18.79
CA ASP A 26 -45.16 2.51 -18.06
C ASP A 26 -44.16 1.83 -19.01
N LEU A 27 -44.64 1.22 -20.10
CA LEU A 27 -43.79 0.61 -21.13
C LEU A 27 -42.88 1.64 -21.78
N PHE A 28 -43.39 2.84 -22.09
CA PHE A 28 -42.57 3.93 -22.62
C PHE A 28 -41.52 4.40 -21.62
N ALA A 29 -41.87 4.50 -20.33
CA ALA A 29 -40.92 4.85 -19.28
C ALA A 29 -39.84 3.77 -19.08
N LEU A 30 -40.19 2.49 -19.19
CA LEU A 30 -39.24 1.37 -19.16
C LEU A 30 -38.34 1.33 -20.40
N ASP A 31 -38.83 1.77 -21.55
CA ASP A 31 -38.05 1.89 -22.80
C ASP A 31 -36.96 2.96 -22.70
N GLY A 32 -37.27 4.12 -22.12
CA GLY A 32 -36.31 5.20 -21.87
C GLY A 32 -35.41 5.01 -20.64
N HIS A 33 -35.50 3.88 -19.93
CA HIS A 33 -34.77 3.68 -18.69
C HIS A 33 -33.27 3.44 -18.95
N GLN A 34 -32.38 4.14 -18.25
CA GLN A 34 -30.92 3.96 -18.44
C GLN A 34 -30.48 2.53 -18.11
N GLY A 35 -30.99 1.95 -17.03
CA GLY A 35 -30.80 0.52 -16.71
C GLY A 35 -31.15 -0.44 -17.85
N ARG A 36 -32.11 -0.12 -18.72
CA ARG A 36 -32.41 -0.94 -19.92
C ARG A 36 -31.32 -0.80 -20.98
N ALA A 37 -30.85 0.42 -21.24
CA ALA A 37 -29.78 0.68 -22.21
C ALA A 37 -28.46 -0.02 -21.83
N LEU A 38 -28.24 -0.31 -20.55
CA LEU A 38 -27.09 -1.10 -20.08
C LEU A 38 -27.20 -2.59 -20.43
N LEU A 39 -28.43 -3.10 -20.59
CA LEU A 39 -28.73 -4.50 -20.84
C LEU A 39 -28.92 -4.83 -22.33
N ASP A 40 -28.89 -3.82 -23.20
CA ASP A 40 -29.10 -3.95 -24.64
C ASP A 40 -27.80 -3.57 -25.40
N PRO A 41 -27.17 -4.47 -26.19
CA PRO A 41 -27.59 -5.85 -26.47
C PRO A 41 -27.30 -6.81 -25.30
N PRO A 42 -28.10 -7.89 -25.14
CA PRO A 42 -27.99 -8.84 -24.03
C PRO A 42 -26.63 -9.56 -23.98
N ASP A 43 -25.94 -9.66 -25.10
CA ASP A 43 -24.60 -10.27 -25.21
C ASP A 43 -23.49 -9.45 -24.53
N ARG A 44 -23.79 -8.19 -24.15
CA ARG A 44 -22.83 -7.30 -23.48
C ARG A 44 -22.64 -7.65 -22.00
N CYS A 45 -23.69 -8.16 -21.36
CA CYS A 45 -23.67 -8.46 -19.94
C CYS A 45 -23.19 -9.90 -19.68
N THR A 46 -22.54 -10.12 -18.54
CA THR A 46 -22.13 -11.45 -18.08
C THR A 46 -22.63 -11.72 -16.66
N GLY A 47 -22.50 -12.97 -16.19
CA GLY A 47 -22.69 -13.35 -14.79
C GLY A 47 -24.06 -12.99 -14.21
N MET A 48 -24.08 -12.33 -13.05
CA MET A 48 -25.31 -12.03 -12.32
C MET A 48 -26.18 -11.00 -13.05
N THR A 49 -25.54 -10.01 -13.68
CA THR A 49 -26.23 -8.98 -14.46
C THR A 49 -26.92 -9.59 -15.67
N ALA A 50 -26.25 -10.48 -16.42
CA ALA A 50 -26.88 -11.19 -17.55
C ALA A 50 -28.08 -12.03 -17.11
N ALA A 51 -27.95 -12.79 -16.01
CA ALA A 51 -29.04 -13.61 -15.50
C ALA A 51 -30.26 -12.75 -15.12
N ARG A 52 -30.03 -11.60 -14.48
CA ARG A 52 -31.10 -10.66 -14.12
C ARG A 52 -31.69 -9.95 -15.34
N ALA A 53 -30.87 -9.64 -16.34
CA ALA A 53 -31.29 -9.03 -17.59
C ALA A 53 -32.27 -9.91 -18.36
N VAL A 54 -31.96 -11.20 -18.52
CA VAL A 54 -32.85 -12.17 -19.19
C VAL A 54 -34.23 -12.18 -18.53
N VAL A 55 -34.28 -12.25 -17.20
CA VAL A 55 -35.54 -12.25 -16.45
C VAL A 55 -36.32 -10.94 -16.64
N ALA A 56 -35.64 -9.80 -16.60
CA ALA A 56 -36.26 -8.49 -16.80
C ALA A 56 -36.80 -8.31 -18.24
N LEU A 57 -36.03 -8.75 -19.24
CA LEU A 57 -36.41 -8.67 -20.65
C LEU A 57 -37.56 -9.64 -21.00
N ASP A 58 -37.58 -10.86 -20.45
CA ASP A 58 -38.72 -11.78 -20.60
C ASP A 58 -40.01 -11.19 -20.01
N ARG A 59 -39.92 -10.57 -18.83
CA ARG A 59 -41.05 -9.88 -18.20
C ARG A 59 -41.51 -8.67 -19.02
N LEU A 60 -40.57 -7.92 -19.58
CA LEU A 60 -40.87 -6.79 -20.46
C LEU A 60 -41.57 -7.25 -21.75
N ALA A 61 -41.08 -8.31 -22.39
CA ALA A 61 -41.72 -8.92 -23.56
C ALA A 61 -43.15 -9.37 -23.24
N TRP A 62 -43.35 -10.04 -22.10
CA TRP A 62 -44.69 -10.42 -21.63
C TRP A 62 -45.59 -9.20 -21.43
N LEU A 63 -45.09 -8.08 -20.87
CA LEU A 63 -45.87 -6.85 -20.72
C LEU A 63 -46.28 -6.24 -22.08
N PHE A 64 -45.39 -6.26 -23.07
CA PHE A 64 -45.73 -5.82 -24.44
C PHE A 64 -46.80 -6.71 -25.07
N GLU A 65 -46.70 -8.04 -24.94
CA GLU A 65 -47.74 -8.96 -25.40
C GLU A 65 -49.08 -8.68 -24.70
N ARG A 66 -49.07 -8.47 -23.37
CA ARG A 66 -50.29 -8.11 -22.61
C ARG A 66 -50.89 -6.80 -23.10
N TYR A 67 -50.07 -5.78 -23.37
CA TYR A 67 -50.53 -4.50 -23.89
C TYR A 67 -51.23 -4.64 -25.24
N LEU A 68 -50.66 -5.42 -26.17
CA LEU A 68 -51.25 -5.66 -27.48
C LEU A 68 -52.59 -6.41 -27.36
N GLU A 69 -52.64 -7.49 -26.56
CA GLU A 69 -53.88 -8.25 -26.35
C GLU A 69 -55.00 -7.41 -25.72
N LEU A 70 -54.68 -6.57 -24.73
CA LEU A 70 -55.65 -5.67 -24.10
C LEU A 70 -56.14 -4.59 -25.07
N SER A 71 -55.25 -4.03 -25.88
CA SER A 71 -55.59 -3.05 -26.91
C SER A 71 -56.52 -3.64 -27.98
N ASP A 72 -56.22 -4.85 -28.45
CA ASP A 72 -57.05 -5.57 -29.44
C ASP A 72 -58.43 -5.93 -28.87
N LEU A 73 -58.50 -6.32 -27.59
CA LEU A 73 -59.75 -6.59 -26.90
C LEU A 73 -60.64 -5.33 -26.83
N ILE A 74 -60.06 -4.19 -26.44
CA ILE A 74 -60.77 -2.90 -26.38
C ILE A 74 -61.28 -2.53 -27.77
N ALA A 75 -60.43 -2.61 -28.79
CA ALA A 75 -60.81 -2.33 -30.18
C ALA A 75 -61.96 -3.24 -30.66
N THR A 76 -61.91 -4.53 -30.31
CA THR A 76 -62.96 -5.51 -30.66
C THR A 76 -64.28 -5.20 -29.97
N VAL A 77 -64.26 -4.80 -28.70
CA VAL A 77 -65.46 -4.42 -27.93
C VAL A 77 -66.07 -3.11 -28.46
N ASP A 78 -65.23 -2.19 -28.92
CA ASP A 78 -65.66 -0.92 -29.52
C ASP A 78 -66.26 -1.11 -30.92
N ALA A 79 -65.81 -2.11 -31.66
CA ALA A 79 -66.36 -2.48 -32.96
C ALA A 79 -67.73 -3.21 -32.89
N LEU A 80 -68.20 -3.63 -31.70
CA LEU A 80 -69.47 -4.35 -31.57
C LEU A 80 -70.68 -3.48 -31.95
N PRO A 81 -71.50 -3.87 -32.95
CA PRO A 81 -72.64 -3.09 -33.39
C PRO A 81 -73.80 -3.11 -32.38
N GLY A 82 -74.50 -1.97 -32.27
CA GLY A 82 -75.76 -1.84 -31.54
C GLY A 82 -75.67 -1.17 -30.17
N GLY A 83 -75.39 0.15 -30.14
CA GLY A 83 -75.67 1.10 -29.05
C GLY A 83 -75.52 0.58 -27.60
N ARG A 84 -76.36 1.07 -26.67
CA ARG A 84 -76.45 0.54 -25.29
C ARG A 84 -77.35 -0.70 -25.20
N SER A 85 -77.44 -1.48 -26.29
CA SER A 85 -78.36 -2.62 -26.35
C SER A 85 -77.93 -3.75 -25.40
N ALA A 86 -78.91 -4.51 -24.89
CA ALA A 86 -78.63 -5.68 -24.06
C ALA A 86 -77.73 -6.71 -24.77
N ARG A 87 -77.89 -6.86 -26.09
CA ARG A 87 -77.08 -7.76 -26.93
C ARG A 87 -75.61 -7.36 -26.99
N ARG A 88 -75.29 -6.06 -27.06
CA ARG A 88 -73.90 -5.57 -27.01
C ARG A 88 -73.27 -5.93 -25.66
N ARG A 89 -73.98 -5.67 -24.56
CA ARG A 89 -73.50 -6.00 -23.20
C ARG A 89 -73.27 -7.49 -23.01
N GLU A 90 -74.16 -8.33 -23.51
CA GLU A 90 -73.99 -9.79 -23.48
C GLU A 90 -72.75 -10.24 -24.26
N ARG A 91 -72.55 -9.74 -25.49
CA ARG A 91 -71.35 -10.04 -26.29
C ARG A 91 -70.06 -9.54 -25.65
N ALA A 92 -70.05 -8.31 -25.13
CA ALA A 92 -68.90 -7.76 -24.41
C ALA A 92 -68.59 -8.58 -23.16
N THR A 93 -69.61 -9.04 -22.43
CA THR A 93 -69.43 -9.94 -21.27
C THR A 93 -68.78 -11.27 -21.68
N ILE A 94 -69.20 -11.83 -22.81
CA ILE A 94 -68.60 -13.06 -23.36
C ILE A 94 -67.14 -12.84 -23.73
N LEU A 95 -66.81 -11.75 -24.42
CA LEU A 95 -65.43 -11.42 -24.80
C LEU A 95 -64.54 -11.17 -23.58
N LEU A 96 -65.03 -10.41 -22.59
CA LEU A 96 -64.30 -10.18 -21.34
C LEU A 96 -64.07 -11.48 -20.57
N ARG A 97 -65.04 -12.40 -20.55
CA ARG A 97 -64.89 -13.72 -19.93
C ARG A 97 -63.91 -14.61 -20.70
N ALA A 98 -63.94 -14.55 -22.03
CA ALA A 98 -63.00 -15.28 -22.88
C ALA A 98 -61.57 -14.76 -22.69
N ALA A 99 -61.37 -13.44 -22.69
CA ALA A 99 -60.08 -12.82 -22.40
C ALA A 99 -59.60 -13.15 -20.99
N ALA A 100 -60.47 -13.10 -19.98
CA ALA A 100 -60.16 -13.48 -18.60
C ALA A 100 -59.72 -14.95 -18.44
N THR A 101 -60.19 -15.85 -19.31
CA THR A 101 -59.81 -17.27 -19.30
C THR A 101 -58.57 -17.56 -20.15
N ALA A 102 -58.41 -16.84 -21.26
CA ALA A 102 -57.24 -16.90 -22.14
C ALA A 102 -56.01 -16.21 -21.54
N ALA A 103 -56.18 -15.12 -20.78
CA ALA A 103 -55.13 -14.34 -20.12
C ALA A 103 -54.52 -15.03 -18.88
N ARG A 104 -54.49 -16.36 -18.89
CA ARG A 104 -53.80 -17.17 -17.88
C ARG A 104 -52.29 -17.39 -18.07
N PRO A 105 -51.55 -16.86 -19.09
CA PRO A 105 -50.11 -17.05 -19.07
C PRO A 105 -49.56 -16.29 -17.87
N ARG A 106 -49.16 -17.07 -16.86
CA ARG A 106 -48.51 -16.56 -15.66
C ARG A 106 -47.27 -15.77 -16.11
N PRO A 107 -46.97 -14.61 -15.51
CA PRO A 107 -45.78 -13.86 -15.87
C PRO A 107 -44.55 -14.78 -15.79
N PRO A 108 -43.61 -14.67 -16.74
CA PRO A 108 -42.40 -15.49 -16.75
C PRO A 108 -41.60 -15.26 -15.46
N HIS A 109 -40.90 -16.32 -15.03
CA HIS A 109 -40.14 -16.34 -13.77
C HIS A 109 -40.98 -15.96 -12.54
N PRO A 110 -42.07 -16.71 -12.25
CA PRO A 110 -42.92 -16.42 -11.11
C PRO A 110 -42.21 -16.82 -9.82
N GLU A 111 -41.87 -15.83 -8.97
CA GLU A 111 -41.37 -15.98 -7.58
C GLU A 111 -40.95 -17.42 -7.23
N THR A 112 -39.83 -17.88 -7.78
CA THR A 112 -39.00 -18.83 -7.05
C THR A 112 -38.52 -18.02 -5.86
N GLY A 113 -38.94 -18.40 -4.65
CA GLY A 113 -38.85 -17.61 -3.42
C GLY A 113 -37.63 -16.71 -3.33
N ASP A 114 -37.88 -15.48 -2.93
CA ASP A 114 -36.92 -14.38 -2.74
C ASP A 114 -35.50 -14.86 -2.39
N PRO A 115 -34.57 -14.93 -3.36
CA PRO A 115 -33.21 -15.38 -3.08
C PRO A 115 -32.46 -14.37 -2.18
N SER A 116 -32.96 -13.13 -2.06
CA SER A 116 -32.43 -12.13 -1.14
C SER A 116 -32.63 -12.46 0.35
N ALA A 117 -33.44 -13.49 0.69
CA ALA A 117 -33.56 -13.98 2.07
C ALA A 117 -32.54 -15.07 2.44
N THR A 118 -31.71 -15.52 1.50
CA THR A 118 -30.59 -16.44 1.76
C THR A 118 -29.29 -15.66 1.78
N ASP A 119 -29.05 -15.00 2.91
CA ASP A 119 -27.73 -14.53 3.31
C ASP A 119 -26.79 -15.76 3.37
N PRO A 120 -25.70 -15.83 2.59
CA PRO A 120 -24.71 -16.89 2.73
C PRO A 120 -23.93 -16.64 4.03
N GLY A 121 -24.50 -17.09 5.14
CA GLY A 121 -23.81 -17.11 6.43
C GLY A 121 -22.45 -17.79 6.28
N PRO A 122 -21.39 -17.26 6.93
CA PRO A 122 -20.03 -17.76 6.74
C PRO A 122 -19.95 -19.24 7.12
N ALA A 123 -19.34 -20.04 6.24
CA ALA A 123 -19.10 -21.45 6.46
C ALA A 123 -18.37 -21.68 7.81
N PRO A 124 -18.86 -22.59 8.69
CA PRO A 124 -18.22 -22.83 9.97
C PRO A 124 -16.91 -23.59 9.79
N THR A 125 -15.81 -22.98 10.24
CA THR A 125 -14.54 -23.64 10.51
C THR A 125 -14.73 -24.69 11.62
N ALA A 126 -14.42 -25.95 11.31
CA ALA A 126 -14.49 -27.07 12.23
C ALA A 126 -13.30 -27.11 13.20
N ALA A 127 -13.56 -27.19 14.52
CA ALA A 127 -12.90 -28.03 15.55
C ALA A 127 -13.61 -27.86 16.93
N PRO A 128 -13.42 -28.70 17.97
CA PRO A 128 -14.52 -29.50 18.52
C PRO A 128 -14.89 -29.26 19.99
N SER A 129 -16.13 -29.66 20.32
CA SER A 129 -16.59 -30.32 21.56
C SER A 129 -16.44 -29.62 22.92
N ALA A 130 -17.57 -29.29 23.57
CA ALA A 130 -18.02 -29.99 24.79
C ALA A 130 -19.30 -29.39 25.44
N ALA A 131 -20.16 -30.31 25.92
CA ALA A 131 -21.13 -30.22 27.03
C ALA A 131 -22.32 -29.22 26.91
N ALA A 132 -23.56 -29.68 26.67
CA ALA A 132 -24.48 -30.41 27.56
C ALA A 132 -25.24 -29.52 28.56
N GLY A 133 -26.58 -29.49 28.43
CA GLY A 133 -27.48 -28.89 29.43
C GLY A 133 -28.86 -28.51 28.86
N PRO A 134 -29.97 -29.20 29.23
CA PRO A 134 -31.27 -29.08 28.58
C PRO A 134 -32.22 -28.11 29.30
N SER A 135 -33.17 -27.52 28.59
CA SER A 135 -34.39 -27.01 29.23
C SER A 135 -35.58 -27.05 28.29
N ALA A 136 -36.58 -27.81 28.73
CA ALA A 136 -37.89 -27.98 28.13
C ALA A 136 -38.85 -26.88 28.62
N GLY A 137 -39.80 -26.48 27.77
CA GLY A 137 -40.92 -25.63 28.17
C GLY A 137 -41.80 -25.22 26.98
N PRO A 138 -43.11 -24.99 27.18
CA PRO A 138 -44.13 -25.66 26.38
C PRO A 138 -44.87 -24.76 25.37
N ALA A 139 -45.51 -25.45 24.42
CA ALA A 139 -46.48 -24.93 23.47
C ALA A 139 -47.71 -24.29 24.14
N PRO A 140 -48.34 -23.30 23.49
CA PRO A 140 -49.76 -23.05 23.64
C PRO A 140 -50.55 -23.50 22.39
N SER A 141 -51.33 -24.56 22.61
CA SER A 141 -52.77 -24.67 22.33
C SER A 141 -53.39 -23.90 21.17
N ALA A 142 -53.77 -24.67 20.15
CA ALA A 142 -55.10 -24.76 19.53
C ALA A 142 -56.10 -23.61 19.83
N GLY A 143 -56.35 -22.80 18.81
CA GLY A 143 -57.43 -21.81 18.76
C GLY A 143 -58.31 -22.01 17.52
N ALA A 144 -59.47 -22.63 17.75
CA ALA A 144 -60.77 -22.48 17.09
C ALA A 144 -60.84 -22.22 15.56
N ALA A 145 -61.31 -23.25 14.85
CA ALA A 145 -61.99 -23.09 13.56
C ALA A 145 -63.34 -22.38 13.74
N PRO A 146 -63.70 -21.40 12.88
CA PRO A 146 -65.08 -21.05 12.64
C PRO A 146 -65.63 -21.76 11.40
N SER A 147 -66.76 -22.40 11.65
CA SER A 147 -67.63 -23.14 10.77
C SER A 147 -67.97 -22.46 9.44
N ALA A 148 -68.04 -23.30 8.42
CA ALA A 148 -68.64 -23.04 7.13
C ALA A 148 -70.10 -22.58 7.28
N GLY A 149 -70.36 -21.32 6.91
CA GLY A 149 -71.68 -20.79 6.63
C GLY A 149 -71.82 -20.61 5.12
N GLY A 150 -72.48 -21.57 4.46
CA GLY A 150 -72.78 -21.54 3.04
C GLY A 150 -73.78 -20.44 2.69
N GLY A 151 -73.40 -19.64 1.69
CA GLY A 151 -74.24 -18.63 1.05
C GLY A 151 -73.66 -18.29 -0.31
N TRP A 152 -73.74 -19.24 -1.25
CA TRP A 152 -73.27 -19.06 -2.63
C TRP A 152 -74.24 -18.14 -3.38
N ALA A 153 -73.94 -16.85 -3.42
CA ALA A 153 -74.57 -15.91 -4.33
C ALA A 153 -73.82 -15.92 -5.68
N PRO A 154 -74.42 -16.37 -6.80
CA PRO A 154 -73.72 -16.54 -8.08
C PRO A 154 -73.44 -15.23 -8.86
N GLY A 155 -73.44 -14.07 -8.21
CA GLY A 155 -73.28 -12.75 -8.84
C GLY A 155 -71.92 -12.06 -8.70
N ALA A 156 -71.11 -12.40 -7.68
CA ALA A 156 -69.90 -11.63 -7.35
C ALA A 156 -68.59 -12.16 -7.98
N ALA A 157 -68.56 -13.44 -8.39
CA ALA A 157 -67.34 -14.06 -8.94
C ALA A 157 -66.96 -13.57 -10.35
N GLN A 158 -67.82 -12.81 -11.03
CA GLN A 158 -67.65 -12.45 -12.44
C GLN A 158 -66.86 -11.14 -12.67
N VAL A 159 -66.60 -10.34 -11.63
CA VAL A 159 -65.82 -9.09 -11.72
C VAL A 159 -64.39 -9.25 -11.17
N ALA A 160 -64.06 -10.37 -10.52
CA ALA A 160 -62.77 -10.57 -9.85
C ALA A 160 -61.59 -10.85 -10.81
N VAL A 161 -61.85 -11.26 -12.06
CA VAL A 161 -60.77 -11.70 -12.97
C VAL A 161 -59.97 -10.54 -13.58
N PRO A 162 -60.59 -9.44 -14.03
CA PRO A 162 -59.85 -8.24 -14.45
C PRO A 162 -58.91 -7.75 -13.35
N GLU A 163 -59.39 -7.56 -12.13
CA GLU A 163 -58.58 -7.02 -11.02
C GLU A 163 -57.32 -7.84 -10.72
N ARG A 164 -57.40 -9.17 -10.84
CA ARG A 164 -56.22 -10.02 -10.67
C ARG A 164 -55.18 -9.83 -11.78
N LEU A 165 -55.62 -9.76 -13.05
CA LEU A 165 -54.73 -9.49 -14.17
C LEU A 165 -54.07 -8.10 -14.02
N LEU A 166 -54.84 -7.11 -13.60
CA LEU A 166 -54.33 -5.77 -13.34
C LEU A 166 -53.25 -5.77 -12.25
N ALA A 167 -53.52 -6.46 -11.14
CA ALA A 167 -52.55 -6.64 -10.07
C ALA A 167 -51.28 -7.35 -10.56
N ASP A 168 -51.41 -8.37 -11.40
CA ASP A 168 -50.27 -9.10 -11.97
C ASP A 168 -49.45 -8.23 -12.94
N ILE A 169 -50.09 -7.41 -13.78
CA ILE A 169 -49.42 -6.45 -14.68
C ILE A 169 -48.66 -5.40 -13.86
N SER A 170 -49.33 -4.71 -12.94
CA SER A 170 -48.69 -3.68 -12.11
C SER A 170 -47.54 -4.25 -11.26
N LYS A 171 -47.71 -5.46 -10.71
CA LYS A 171 -46.64 -6.18 -10.00
C LYS A 171 -45.45 -6.47 -10.91
N THR A 172 -45.70 -6.86 -12.17
CA THR A 172 -44.64 -7.17 -13.13
C THR A 172 -43.90 -5.91 -13.58
N VAL A 173 -44.62 -4.81 -13.87
CA VAL A 173 -44.01 -3.49 -14.15
C VAL A 173 -43.08 -3.07 -13.01
N GLY A 174 -43.56 -3.14 -11.76
CA GLY A 174 -42.76 -2.77 -10.58
C GLY A 174 -41.47 -3.60 -10.45
N ARG A 175 -41.52 -4.89 -10.80
CA ARG A 175 -40.34 -5.77 -10.78
C ARG A 175 -39.33 -5.43 -11.88
N VAL A 176 -39.78 -5.21 -13.11
CA VAL A 176 -38.87 -4.84 -14.22
C VAL A 176 -38.16 -3.52 -13.87
N ARG A 177 -38.90 -2.52 -13.35
CA ARG A 177 -38.31 -1.27 -12.87
C ARG A 177 -37.27 -1.53 -11.77
N ALA A 178 -37.61 -2.32 -10.75
CA ALA A 178 -36.68 -2.64 -9.67
C ALA A 178 -35.41 -3.38 -10.16
N ASP A 179 -35.53 -4.24 -11.18
CA ASP A 179 -34.38 -4.91 -11.78
C ASP A 179 -33.48 -3.93 -12.54
N PHE A 180 -34.05 -2.99 -13.31
CA PHE A 180 -33.28 -1.93 -13.99
C PHE A 180 -32.63 -0.95 -13.00
N ASP A 181 -33.37 -0.51 -11.97
CA ASP A 181 -32.87 0.37 -10.91
C ASP A 181 -31.69 -0.30 -10.17
N ALA A 182 -31.78 -1.60 -9.88
CA ALA A 182 -30.71 -2.33 -9.22
C ALA A 182 -29.42 -2.39 -10.05
N VAL A 183 -29.53 -2.66 -11.36
CA VAL A 183 -28.36 -2.66 -12.27
C VAL A 183 -27.73 -1.27 -12.35
N GLN A 184 -28.57 -0.24 -12.52
CA GLN A 184 -28.10 1.15 -12.61
C GLN A 184 -27.44 1.59 -11.29
N ALA A 185 -28.08 1.38 -10.14
CA ALA A 185 -27.52 1.74 -8.84
C ALA A 185 -26.19 1.02 -8.55
N ALA A 186 -26.07 -0.25 -8.94
CA ALA A 186 -24.81 -0.99 -8.79
C ALA A 186 -23.70 -0.40 -9.68
N GLN A 187 -24.01 -0.02 -10.91
CA GLN A 187 -23.03 0.61 -11.80
C GLN A 187 -22.63 2.00 -11.30
N ASP A 188 -23.61 2.84 -10.93
CA ASP A 188 -23.37 4.20 -10.42
C ASP A 188 -22.52 4.18 -9.15
N GLY A 189 -22.78 3.22 -8.25
CA GLY A 189 -21.97 3.00 -7.04
C GLY A 189 -20.51 2.68 -7.38
N LEU A 190 -20.28 1.72 -8.28
CA LEU A 190 -18.92 1.35 -8.71
C LEU A 190 -18.19 2.51 -9.41
N LEU A 191 -18.86 3.27 -10.26
CA LEU A 191 -18.26 4.41 -10.97
C LEU A 191 -17.95 5.57 -10.01
N SER A 192 -18.81 5.81 -9.02
CA SER A 192 -18.57 6.82 -7.99
C SER A 192 -17.32 6.48 -7.17
N ASP A 193 -17.20 5.23 -6.72
CA ASP A 193 -16.04 4.75 -5.95
C ASP A 193 -14.73 4.84 -6.76
N LEU A 194 -14.80 4.62 -8.08
CA LEU A 194 -13.64 4.64 -8.96
C LEU A 194 -13.17 6.04 -9.37
N THR A 195 -14.00 7.08 -9.20
CA THR A 195 -13.64 8.43 -9.66
C THR A 195 -12.38 8.95 -8.98
N GLY A 196 -12.26 8.77 -7.65
CA GLY A 196 -11.06 9.15 -6.90
C GLY A 196 -9.83 8.32 -7.29
N VAL A 197 -10.01 7.01 -7.51
CA VAL A 197 -8.94 6.10 -7.94
C VAL A 197 -8.40 6.50 -9.32
N HIS A 198 -9.29 6.86 -10.25
CA HIS A 198 -8.90 7.29 -11.60
C HIS A 198 -8.12 8.62 -11.59
N GLN A 199 -8.58 9.60 -10.80
CA GLN A 199 -7.86 10.87 -10.63
C GLN A 199 -6.47 10.65 -10.03
N GLU A 200 -6.35 9.74 -9.07
CA GLU A 200 -5.08 9.42 -8.43
C GLU A 200 -4.12 8.70 -9.39
N VAL A 201 -4.59 7.74 -10.21
CA VAL A 201 -3.77 7.15 -11.28
C VAL A 201 -3.25 8.23 -12.22
N ALA A 202 -4.12 9.14 -12.69
CA ALA A 202 -3.70 10.21 -13.59
C ALA A 202 -2.63 11.12 -12.96
N ARG A 203 -2.77 11.45 -11.66
CA ARG A 203 -1.77 12.20 -10.88
C ARG A 203 -0.44 11.45 -10.82
N VAL A 204 -0.46 10.18 -10.45
CA VAL A 204 0.73 9.33 -10.32
C VAL A 204 1.41 9.12 -11.67
N SER A 205 0.65 8.89 -12.75
CA SER A 205 1.20 8.76 -14.12
C SER A 205 1.85 10.05 -14.61
N ALA A 206 1.26 11.22 -14.31
CA ALA A 206 1.85 12.51 -14.65
C ALA A 206 3.17 12.76 -13.91
N GLU A 207 3.23 12.41 -12.63
CA GLU A 207 4.46 12.53 -11.83
C GLU A 207 5.53 11.53 -12.29
N ALA A 208 5.14 10.29 -12.59
CA ALA A 208 6.04 9.29 -13.17
C ALA A 208 6.61 9.77 -14.52
N ALA A 209 5.80 10.42 -15.36
CA ALA A 209 6.27 11.01 -16.61
C ALA A 209 7.26 12.16 -16.38
N ARG A 210 7.04 13.02 -15.38
CA ARG A 210 7.96 14.12 -15.00
C ARG A 210 9.38 13.61 -14.72
N ILE A 211 9.49 12.50 -14.00
CA ILE A 211 10.77 11.91 -13.59
C ILE A 211 11.30 10.85 -14.55
N GLY A 212 10.60 10.57 -15.67
CA GLY A 212 11.00 9.55 -16.64
C GLY A 212 10.79 8.09 -16.18
N ALA A 213 9.88 7.85 -15.23
CA ALA A 213 9.55 6.54 -14.66
C ALA A 213 8.28 5.89 -15.26
N THR A 214 8.00 6.11 -16.55
CA THR A 214 6.75 5.66 -17.18
C THR A 214 6.58 4.13 -17.28
N ALA A 215 7.68 3.38 -17.24
CA ALA A 215 7.69 1.91 -17.32
C ALA A 215 7.74 1.23 -15.93
N LEU A 216 7.22 1.88 -14.89
CA LEU A 216 7.18 1.32 -13.52
C LEU A 216 6.16 0.19 -13.43
N ALA A 217 6.57 -0.98 -12.92
CA ALA A 217 5.72 -2.17 -12.86
C ALA A 217 4.49 -1.95 -11.96
N GLU A 218 4.68 -1.23 -10.86
CA GLU A 218 3.65 -0.86 -9.90
C GLU A 218 2.58 0.04 -10.56
N LEU A 219 2.98 0.98 -11.41
CA LEU A 219 2.06 1.82 -12.16
C LEU A 219 1.25 1.01 -13.18
N GLY A 220 1.92 0.13 -13.94
CA GLY A 220 1.23 -0.77 -14.86
C GLY A 220 0.25 -1.72 -14.16
N ALA A 221 0.60 -2.19 -12.95
CA ALA A 221 -0.30 -3.01 -12.12
C ALA A 221 -1.52 -2.21 -11.64
N ALA A 222 -1.34 -0.94 -11.25
CA ALA A 222 -2.41 -0.05 -10.85
C ALA A 222 -3.37 0.28 -12.01
N GLU A 223 -2.83 0.59 -13.19
CA GLU A 223 -3.62 0.83 -14.42
C GLU A 223 -4.40 -0.42 -14.84
N ALA A 224 -3.77 -1.59 -14.80
CA ALA A 224 -4.41 -2.87 -15.10
C ALA A 224 -5.52 -3.21 -14.09
N ALA A 225 -5.29 -2.96 -12.80
CA ALA A 225 -6.31 -3.15 -11.76
C ALA A 225 -7.52 -2.25 -11.99
N LEU A 226 -7.30 -0.96 -12.28
CA LEU A 226 -8.36 0.00 -12.59
C LEU A 226 -9.15 -0.42 -13.84
N ALA A 227 -8.47 -0.78 -14.92
CA ALA A 227 -9.10 -1.25 -16.15
C ALA A 227 -9.95 -2.51 -15.91
N ALA A 228 -9.47 -3.44 -15.08
CA ALA A 228 -10.23 -4.64 -14.72
C ALA A 228 -11.51 -4.33 -13.92
N VAL A 229 -11.50 -3.33 -13.03
CA VAL A 229 -12.71 -2.91 -12.30
C VAL A 229 -13.69 -2.20 -13.23
N MET A 230 -13.20 -1.32 -14.11
CA MET A 230 -14.04 -0.65 -15.09
C MET A 230 -14.71 -1.64 -16.05
N GLU A 231 -13.98 -2.67 -16.49
CA GLU A 231 -14.53 -3.72 -17.33
C GLU A 231 -15.57 -4.57 -16.58
N ALA A 232 -15.31 -4.90 -15.31
CA ALA A 232 -16.28 -5.61 -14.46
C ALA A 232 -17.55 -4.77 -14.24
N ALA A 233 -17.42 -3.47 -13.99
CA ALA A 233 -18.56 -2.55 -13.86
C ALA A 233 -19.35 -2.39 -15.16
N ALA A 234 -18.71 -2.56 -16.32
CA ALA A 234 -19.36 -2.49 -17.63
C ALA A 234 -20.07 -3.79 -18.02
N ARG A 235 -19.53 -4.96 -17.66
CA ARG A 235 -20.08 -6.28 -18.03
C ARG A 235 -20.99 -6.91 -16.98
N ASP A 236 -20.65 -6.78 -15.70
CA ASP A 236 -21.38 -7.41 -14.60
C ASP A 236 -21.35 -6.56 -13.32
N PRO A 237 -22.01 -5.38 -13.31
CA PRO A 237 -22.07 -4.51 -12.14
C PRO A 237 -22.70 -5.20 -10.91
N LEU A 238 -23.66 -6.10 -11.09
CA LEU A 238 -24.28 -6.84 -9.97
C LEU A 238 -23.42 -7.98 -9.42
N GLY A 239 -22.53 -8.55 -10.24
CA GLY A 239 -21.63 -9.64 -9.85
C GLY A 239 -20.23 -9.17 -9.47
N ALA A 240 -19.95 -7.87 -9.54
CA ALA A 240 -18.67 -7.31 -9.15
C ALA A 240 -18.37 -7.64 -7.67
N PRO A 241 -17.26 -8.31 -7.35
CA PRO A 241 -16.96 -8.71 -5.98
C PRO A 241 -16.79 -7.47 -5.09
N PRO A 242 -17.32 -7.50 -3.85
CA PRO A 242 -17.13 -6.40 -2.92
C PRO A 242 -15.63 -6.18 -2.67
N GLY A 243 -15.22 -4.92 -2.57
CA GLY A 243 -13.82 -4.53 -2.34
C GLY A 243 -12.92 -4.57 -3.58
N GLN A 244 -13.46 -4.77 -4.79
CA GLN A 244 -12.65 -4.65 -6.01
C GLN A 244 -12.11 -3.22 -6.21
N ALA A 245 -12.93 -2.19 -5.94
CA ALA A 245 -12.49 -0.80 -5.94
C ALA A 245 -11.41 -0.54 -4.87
N THR A 246 -11.54 -1.13 -3.68
CA THR A 246 -10.53 -1.06 -2.61
C THR A 246 -9.19 -1.63 -3.06
N ARG A 247 -9.18 -2.83 -3.69
CA ARG A 247 -7.96 -3.43 -4.22
C ARG A 247 -7.30 -2.59 -5.31
N ALA A 248 -8.09 -1.97 -6.19
CA ALA A 248 -7.56 -1.01 -7.16
C ALA A 248 -6.94 0.20 -6.45
N GLY A 249 -7.62 0.77 -5.45
CA GLY A 249 -7.08 1.84 -4.62
C GLY A 249 -5.77 1.49 -3.91
N GLU A 250 -5.64 0.27 -3.36
CA GLU A 250 -4.41 -0.23 -2.76
C GLU A 250 -3.26 -0.34 -3.77
N ALA A 251 -3.53 -0.85 -4.98
CA ALA A 251 -2.55 -0.91 -6.06
C ALA A 251 -2.07 0.50 -6.47
N VAL A 252 -3.00 1.46 -6.57
CA VAL A 252 -2.69 2.86 -6.83
C VAL A 252 -1.86 3.49 -5.72
N ALA A 253 -2.21 3.23 -4.45
CA ALA A 253 -1.44 3.72 -3.31
C ALA A 253 0.00 3.15 -3.30
N HIS A 254 0.17 1.89 -3.69
CA HIS A 254 1.48 1.29 -3.83
C HIS A 254 2.30 1.93 -4.96
N ALA A 255 1.67 2.18 -6.11
CA ALA A 255 2.29 2.90 -7.22
C ALA A 255 2.66 4.34 -6.83
N ALA A 256 1.78 5.05 -6.12
CA ALA A 256 2.03 6.40 -5.62
C ALA A 256 3.26 6.43 -4.69
N ALA A 257 3.32 5.53 -3.71
CA ALA A 257 4.46 5.46 -2.79
C ALA A 257 5.79 5.16 -3.52
N ALA A 258 5.76 4.30 -4.55
CA ALA A 258 6.93 4.00 -5.36
C ALA A 258 7.37 5.22 -6.20
N VAL A 259 6.44 5.94 -6.82
CA VAL A 259 6.72 7.17 -7.59
C VAL A 259 7.23 8.28 -6.68
N ASP A 260 6.62 8.50 -5.52
CA ASP A 260 7.05 9.51 -4.54
C ASP A 260 8.48 9.25 -4.05
N ALA A 261 8.83 7.99 -3.76
CA ALA A 261 10.20 7.62 -3.37
C ALA A 261 11.22 7.91 -4.49
N LEU A 262 10.86 7.63 -5.75
CA LEU A 262 11.71 7.95 -6.90
C LEU A 262 11.80 9.45 -7.15
N ALA A 263 10.72 10.20 -6.97
CA ALA A 263 10.67 11.66 -7.09
C ALA A 263 11.57 12.33 -6.05
N LEU A 264 11.52 11.89 -4.79
CA LEU A 264 12.43 12.37 -3.75
C LEU A 264 13.90 12.13 -4.11
N ALA A 265 14.24 10.95 -4.62
CA ALA A 265 15.61 10.65 -5.06
C ALA A 265 16.03 11.50 -6.28
N TYR A 266 15.10 11.74 -7.21
CA TYR A 266 15.32 12.55 -8.40
C TYR A 266 15.56 14.02 -8.06
N ASP A 267 14.76 14.59 -7.15
CA ASP A 267 14.84 15.99 -6.74
C ASP A 267 16.07 16.22 -5.83
N ALA A 268 16.51 15.22 -5.07
CA ALA A 268 17.71 15.28 -4.23
C ALA A 268 19.03 15.06 -4.98
N LEU A 269 18.99 14.70 -6.27
CA LEU A 269 20.15 14.22 -7.04
C LEU A 269 21.32 15.21 -7.06
N ASP A 270 21.08 16.49 -7.33
CA ASP A 270 22.16 17.47 -7.48
C ASP A 270 22.87 17.72 -6.14
N THR A 271 22.13 17.71 -5.02
CA THR A 271 22.72 17.75 -3.68
C THR A 271 23.51 16.49 -3.40
N GLY A 272 22.95 15.32 -3.69
CA GLY A 272 23.63 14.05 -3.50
C GLY A 272 24.93 13.91 -4.32
N LEU A 273 24.98 14.44 -5.55
CA LEU A 273 26.19 14.44 -6.37
C LEU A 273 27.28 15.37 -5.84
N ARG A 274 26.90 16.49 -5.20
CA ARG A 274 27.86 17.37 -4.49
C ARG A 274 28.41 16.68 -3.25
N ASP A 275 27.54 16.08 -2.45
CA ASP A 275 27.92 15.36 -1.23
C ASP A 275 28.81 14.15 -1.55
N ALA A 276 28.51 13.44 -2.64
CA ALA A 276 29.39 12.40 -3.18
C ALA A 276 30.77 12.91 -3.58
N GLY A 277 30.85 14.12 -4.16
CA GLY A 277 32.13 14.77 -4.45
C GLY A 277 32.97 14.99 -3.19
N MET A 278 32.36 15.56 -2.14
CA MET A 278 33.03 15.79 -0.85
C MET A 278 33.45 14.49 -0.18
N LEU A 279 32.59 13.46 -0.22
CA LEU A 279 32.91 12.13 0.31
C LEU A 279 34.11 11.52 -0.42
N LEU A 280 34.19 11.65 -1.74
CA LEU A 280 35.33 11.16 -2.51
C LEU A 280 36.64 11.87 -2.13
N GLU A 281 36.61 13.20 -1.97
CA GLU A 281 37.76 13.98 -1.50
C GLU A 281 38.23 13.51 -0.12
N GLU A 282 37.31 13.30 0.84
CA GLU A 282 37.65 12.80 2.17
C GLU A 282 38.31 11.41 2.13
N ILE A 283 37.82 10.51 1.26
CA ILE A 283 38.41 9.18 1.09
C ILE A 283 39.85 9.30 0.55
N VAL A 284 40.07 10.16 -0.45
CA VAL A 284 41.39 10.40 -1.05
C VAL A 284 42.37 10.98 -0.02
N ASP A 285 41.94 11.96 0.77
CA ASP A 285 42.78 12.56 1.82
C ASP A 285 43.15 11.53 2.89
N THR A 286 42.18 10.72 3.33
CA THR A 286 42.41 9.66 4.32
C THR A 286 43.36 8.58 3.79
N ALA A 287 43.18 8.16 2.53
CA ALA A 287 44.05 7.18 1.87
C ALA A 287 45.49 7.72 1.76
N THR A 288 45.65 8.97 1.32
CA THR A 288 46.95 9.64 1.20
C THR A 288 47.66 9.75 2.56
N ALA A 289 46.93 10.07 3.63
CA ALA A 289 47.47 10.08 4.99
C ALA A 289 47.92 8.68 5.46
N GLY A 290 47.20 7.62 5.09
CA GLY A 290 47.56 6.24 5.37
C GLY A 290 48.81 5.77 4.61
N GLU A 291 48.93 6.15 3.33
CA GLU A 291 50.13 5.91 2.52
C GLU A 291 51.35 6.66 3.07
N TRP A 292 51.18 7.94 3.43
CA TRP A 292 52.24 8.71 4.08
C TRP A 292 52.72 8.05 5.38
N SER A 293 51.79 7.63 6.23
CA SER A 293 52.11 6.94 7.49
C SER A 293 52.86 5.63 7.24
N ALA A 294 52.47 4.86 6.22
CA ALA A 294 53.17 3.64 5.80
C ALA A 294 54.60 3.92 5.32
N GLN A 295 54.80 4.95 4.48
CA GLN A 295 56.11 5.36 4.00
C GLN A 295 57.01 5.81 5.16
N GLU A 296 56.49 6.64 6.07
CA GLU A 296 57.22 7.14 7.22
C GLU A 296 57.56 6.02 8.22
N ALA A 297 56.65 5.06 8.43
CA ALA A 297 56.89 3.88 9.24
C ALA A 297 58.00 3.00 8.63
N THR A 298 57.95 2.73 7.33
CA THR A 298 58.97 1.95 6.61
C THR A 298 60.37 2.57 6.73
N GLY A 299 60.47 3.91 6.68
CA GLY A 299 61.74 4.61 6.81
C GLY A 299 62.29 4.67 8.25
N ARG A 300 61.44 4.53 9.27
CA ARG A 300 61.83 4.77 10.68
C ARG A 300 61.78 3.55 11.58
N ILE A 301 61.03 2.53 11.20
CA ILE A 301 60.70 1.37 12.02
C ILE A 301 61.05 0.12 11.24
N ARG A 302 61.65 -0.86 11.92
CA ARG A 302 61.81 -2.21 11.36
C ARG A 302 60.46 -2.91 11.42
N LEU A 303 59.82 -3.06 10.27
CA LEU A 303 58.52 -3.72 10.11
C LEU A 303 58.72 -5.14 9.55
N ALA A 304 57.80 -6.05 9.86
CA ALA A 304 57.69 -7.33 9.20
C ALA A 304 56.86 -7.20 7.90
N ASP A 305 57.02 -8.16 6.99
CA ASP A 305 56.20 -8.22 5.77
C ASP A 305 54.72 -8.35 6.14
N GLY A 306 53.89 -7.44 5.62
CA GLY A 306 52.45 -7.41 5.86
C GLY A 306 51.99 -6.60 7.08
N ASP A 307 52.89 -5.95 7.82
CA ASP A 307 52.53 -5.08 8.95
C ASP A 307 51.80 -3.79 8.52
N LEU A 308 51.91 -3.43 7.24
CA LEU A 308 51.25 -2.26 6.66
C LEU A 308 50.07 -2.70 5.80
N LEU A 309 48.96 -1.99 5.96
CA LEU A 309 47.76 -2.20 5.16
C LEU A 309 47.75 -1.24 3.97
N GLY A 310 47.06 -1.65 2.91
CA GLY A 310 46.81 -0.84 1.72
C GLY A 310 45.38 -1.01 1.24
N LEU A 311 44.88 -0.04 0.49
CA LEU A 311 43.61 -0.15 -0.21
C LEU A 311 43.74 -1.10 -1.42
N PRO A 312 42.64 -1.75 -1.86
CA PRO A 312 42.66 -2.58 -3.06
C PRO A 312 43.07 -1.79 -4.31
N ASP A 313 43.82 -2.41 -5.21
CA ASP A 313 44.21 -1.78 -6.48
C ASP A 313 43.00 -1.32 -7.30
N GLY A 314 43.13 -0.16 -7.94
CA GLY A 314 42.12 0.38 -8.84
C GLY A 314 40.86 0.95 -8.16
N TRP A 315 40.81 1.04 -6.83
CA TRP A 315 39.64 1.56 -6.11
C TRP A 315 39.22 2.99 -6.55
N LEU A 316 40.19 3.83 -6.92
CA LEU A 316 39.97 5.24 -7.28
C LEU A 316 39.74 5.44 -8.78
N ASP A 317 40.71 4.98 -9.58
CA ASP A 317 40.86 5.37 -10.99
C ASP A 317 40.63 4.24 -12.00
N ASP A 318 40.26 3.02 -11.55
CA ASP A 318 39.91 1.95 -12.49
C ASP A 318 38.74 2.38 -13.40
N PRO A 319 38.87 2.30 -14.74
CA PRO A 319 37.83 2.78 -15.65
C PRO A 319 36.46 2.10 -15.44
N GLY A 320 36.46 0.83 -15.05
CA GLY A 320 35.23 0.04 -14.88
C GLY A 320 34.61 0.17 -13.49
N ARG A 321 35.44 0.20 -12.44
CA ARG A 321 35.03 0.00 -11.04
C ARG A 321 35.48 1.12 -10.09
N GLY A 322 36.35 2.02 -10.53
CA GLY A 322 36.86 3.12 -9.74
C GLY A 322 35.78 4.10 -9.34
N LEU A 323 35.87 4.63 -8.11
CA LEU A 323 34.89 5.58 -7.58
C LEU A 323 34.83 6.88 -8.40
N ARG A 324 35.96 7.38 -8.90
CA ARG A 324 36.02 8.65 -9.65
C ARG A 324 35.37 8.52 -11.04
N PRO A 325 35.79 7.59 -11.92
CA PRO A 325 35.12 7.39 -13.20
C PRO A 325 33.63 7.05 -13.06
N TRP A 326 33.24 6.31 -12.02
CA TRP A 326 31.82 6.04 -11.76
C TRP A 326 31.05 7.30 -11.40
N LEU A 327 31.56 8.15 -10.50
CA LEU A 327 30.91 9.42 -10.16
C LEU A 327 30.78 10.35 -11.38
N ASP A 328 31.80 10.39 -12.24
CA ASP A 328 31.77 11.19 -13.47
C ASP A 328 30.72 10.69 -14.46
N ARG A 329 30.55 9.37 -14.60
CA ARG A 329 29.43 8.79 -15.38
C ARG A 329 28.07 9.19 -14.81
N LEU A 330 27.92 9.19 -13.48
CA LEU A 330 26.67 9.61 -12.84
C LEU A 330 26.37 11.09 -13.11
N ARG A 331 27.37 11.97 -13.04
CA ARG A 331 27.25 13.39 -13.41
C ARG A 331 26.83 13.55 -14.88
N GLY A 332 27.43 12.77 -15.78
CA GLY A 332 27.06 12.77 -17.19
C GLY A 332 25.61 12.31 -17.45
N LEU A 333 25.13 11.30 -16.70
CA LEU A 333 23.75 10.84 -16.76
C LEU A 333 22.76 11.89 -16.19
N ALA A 334 23.15 12.57 -15.11
CA ALA A 334 22.32 13.58 -14.44
C ALA A 334 22.05 14.83 -15.29
N ALA A 335 22.94 15.13 -16.24
CA ALA A 335 22.78 16.21 -17.23
C ALA A 335 21.92 15.80 -18.45
N GLY A 336 21.51 14.53 -18.53
CA GLY A 336 20.71 13.99 -19.62
C GLY A 336 19.20 14.20 -19.47
N PRO A 337 18.39 13.54 -20.31
CA PRO A 337 16.93 13.54 -20.20
C PRO A 337 16.47 12.85 -18.89
N PRO A 338 15.19 13.01 -18.48
CA PRO A 338 14.66 12.55 -17.20
C PRO A 338 14.95 11.06 -16.92
N GLU A 339 14.86 10.18 -17.91
CA GLU A 339 15.10 8.74 -17.72
C GLU A 339 16.57 8.46 -17.35
N ARG A 340 17.51 9.18 -17.98
CA ARG A 340 18.94 9.08 -17.63
C ARG A 340 19.23 9.71 -16.28
N ARG A 341 18.57 10.81 -15.95
CA ARG A 341 18.69 11.46 -14.65
C ARG A 341 18.18 10.56 -13.52
N LEU A 342 17.07 9.86 -13.72
CA LEU A 342 16.58 8.85 -12.77
C LEU A 342 17.56 7.67 -12.61
N ALA A 343 18.18 7.22 -13.71
CA ALA A 343 19.24 6.21 -13.65
C ALA A 343 20.45 6.70 -12.83
N ALA A 344 20.80 7.99 -12.93
CA ALA A 344 21.83 8.61 -12.09
C ALA A 344 21.45 8.59 -10.61
N ALA A 345 20.20 8.94 -10.25
CA ALA A 345 19.72 8.90 -8.87
C ALA A 345 19.81 7.49 -8.24
N ARG A 346 19.40 6.46 -8.98
CA ARG A 346 19.55 5.06 -8.52
C ARG A 346 21.02 4.65 -8.42
N GLY A 347 21.83 5.03 -9.40
CA GLY A 347 23.26 4.75 -9.43
C GLY A 347 24.03 5.43 -8.30
N LEU A 348 23.62 6.62 -7.88
CA LEU A 348 24.21 7.38 -6.79
C LEU A 348 24.06 6.66 -5.44
N ALA A 349 22.90 6.08 -5.15
CA ALA A 349 22.71 5.31 -3.91
C ALA A 349 23.69 4.11 -3.83
N ALA A 350 23.89 3.40 -4.94
CA ALA A 350 24.85 2.31 -5.02
C ALA A 350 26.30 2.81 -4.90
N TRP A 351 26.62 3.93 -5.53
CA TRP A 351 27.94 4.58 -5.43
C TRP A 351 28.26 4.96 -3.99
N THR A 352 27.33 5.63 -3.29
CA THR A 352 27.52 6.06 -1.89
C THR A 352 27.75 4.86 -0.96
N ALA A 353 27.03 3.76 -1.14
CA ALA A 353 27.24 2.54 -0.35
C ALA A 353 28.64 1.93 -0.54
N VAL A 354 29.20 1.99 -1.76
CA VAL A 354 30.58 1.54 -2.04
C VAL A 354 31.60 2.53 -1.48
N ALA A 355 31.36 3.84 -1.65
CA ALA A 355 32.21 4.90 -1.14
C ALA A 355 32.33 4.85 0.39
N GLU A 356 31.24 4.68 1.13
CA GLU A 356 31.29 4.60 2.60
C GLU A 356 32.03 3.35 3.10
N ARG A 357 31.88 2.20 2.44
CA ARG A 357 32.71 1.02 2.74
C ARG A 357 34.19 1.30 2.48
N THR A 358 34.50 1.99 1.38
CA THR A 358 35.87 2.37 1.03
C THR A 358 36.44 3.36 2.04
N ARG A 359 35.66 4.34 2.50
CA ARG A 359 36.01 5.28 3.56
C ARG A 359 36.34 4.57 4.87
N ALA A 360 35.49 3.64 5.30
CA ALA A 360 35.73 2.85 6.50
C ALA A 360 37.04 2.05 6.41
N HIS A 361 37.32 1.46 5.25
CA HIS A 361 38.57 0.73 5.02
C HIS A 361 39.79 1.67 4.95
N ALA A 362 39.69 2.83 4.30
CA ALA A 362 40.75 3.82 4.24
C ALA A 362 41.13 4.33 5.65
N ARG A 363 40.12 4.57 6.51
CA ARG A 363 40.35 4.93 7.92
C ARG A 363 41.07 3.82 8.68
N GLN A 364 40.65 2.57 8.51
CA GLN A 364 41.31 1.41 9.12
C GLN A 364 42.78 1.31 8.67
N VAL A 365 43.05 1.50 7.38
CA VAL A 365 44.41 1.50 6.81
C VAL A 365 45.24 2.64 7.43
N ALA A 366 44.71 3.86 7.47
CA ALA A 366 45.42 5.01 8.04
C ALA A 366 45.73 4.82 9.53
N ASP A 367 44.77 4.32 10.31
CA ASP A 367 44.96 4.06 11.73
C ASP A 367 45.98 2.96 11.99
N ALA A 368 45.92 1.87 11.22
CA ALA A 368 46.87 0.76 11.32
C ALA A 368 48.30 1.21 10.97
N ASN A 369 48.46 1.94 9.86
CA ASN A 369 49.78 2.39 9.39
C ASN A 369 50.40 3.45 10.31
N ALA A 370 49.58 4.27 10.99
CA ALA A 370 50.06 5.25 11.97
C ALA A 370 50.42 4.63 13.33
N LEU A 371 49.92 3.44 13.65
CA LEU A 371 50.11 2.80 14.97
C LEU A 371 51.59 2.58 15.34
N PRO A 372 52.48 2.09 14.46
CA PRO A 372 53.90 1.91 14.79
C PRO A 372 54.60 3.23 15.15
N LEU A 373 54.30 4.31 14.43
CA LEU A 373 54.86 5.64 14.69
C LEU A 373 54.38 6.21 16.02
N ARG A 374 53.07 6.10 16.32
CA ARG A 374 52.52 6.48 17.62
C ARG A 374 53.17 5.69 18.75
N ARG A 375 53.31 4.36 18.58
CA ARG A 375 53.95 3.49 19.57
C ARG A 375 55.40 3.89 19.83
N ARG A 376 56.16 4.26 18.80
CA ARG A 376 57.51 4.81 18.95
C ARG A 376 57.52 6.10 19.76
N GLY A 377 56.59 7.02 19.49
CA GLY A 377 56.43 8.27 20.23
C GLY A 377 56.09 8.05 21.70
N GLU A 378 55.15 7.14 21.97
CA GLU A 378 54.77 6.72 23.33
C GLU A 378 55.97 6.16 24.11
N LEU A 379 56.73 5.24 23.51
CA LEU A 379 57.90 4.64 24.16
C LEU A 379 58.98 5.69 24.47
N ARG A 380 59.20 6.66 23.58
CA ARG A 380 60.12 7.77 23.84
C ARG A 380 59.64 8.67 24.98
N GLY A 381 58.36 9.01 25.02
CA GLY A 381 57.77 9.78 26.11
C GLY A 381 57.84 9.05 27.45
N LEU A 382 57.54 7.75 27.46
CA LEU A 382 57.65 6.90 28.64
C LEU A 382 59.08 6.81 29.15
N LEU A 383 60.06 6.58 28.27
CA LEU A 383 61.47 6.54 28.64
C LEU A 383 61.92 7.88 29.25
N GLY A 384 61.50 9.00 28.66
CA GLY A 384 61.77 10.35 29.20
C GLY A 384 61.18 10.56 30.60
N ALA A 385 59.93 10.16 30.82
CA ALA A 385 59.27 10.25 32.12
C ALA A 385 59.94 9.37 33.19
N LEU A 386 60.32 8.13 32.83
CA LEU A 386 61.05 7.23 33.71
C LEU A 386 62.43 7.79 34.08
N ARG A 387 63.11 8.44 33.12
CA ARG A 387 64.39 9.13 33.39
C ARG A 387 64.22 10.29 34.37
N GLN A 388 63.21 11.13 34.19
CA GLN A 388 62.91 12.21 35.15
C GLN A 388 62.60 11.68 36.55
N LYS A 389 61.86 10.56 36.64
CA LYS A 389 61.57 9.88 37.91
C LYS A 389 62.83 9.34 38.59
N ALA A 390 63.77 8.80 37.83
CA ALA A 390 65.07 8.37 38.35
C ALA A 390 65.87 9.56 38.92
N VAL A 391 65.89 10.70 38.22
CA VAL A 391 66.54 11.94 38.68
C VAL A 391 65.91 12.43 39.98
N ALA A 392 64.58 12.53 40.04
CA ALA A 392 63.87 12.99 41.23
C ALA A 392 64.09 12.08 42.46
N SER A 393 64.39 10.80 42.23
CA SER A 393 64.67 9.81 43.28
C SER A 393 66.16 9.74 43.66
N GLY A 394 67.04 10.50 43.01
CA GLY A 394 68.49 10.42 43.21
C GLY A 394 69.13 9.13 42.67
N LEU A 395 68.42 8.39 41.82
CA LEU A 395 68.86 7.11 41.25
C LEU A 395 69.43 7.26 39.84
N ALA A 396 69.41 8.47 39.27
CA ALA A 396 69.91 8.71 37.91
C ALA A 396 71.42 8.50 37.77
N GLU A 397 72.17 8.57 38.86
CA GLU A 397 73.63 8.37 38.88
C GLU A 397 74.02 6.89 39.03
N ASP A 398 73.06 5.98 39.24
CA ASP A 398 73.34 4.54 39.28
C ASP A 398 73.87 4.07 37.92
N PRO A 399 75.12 3.59 37.83
CA PRO A 399 75.71 3.16 36.56
C PRO A 399 74.90 2.05 35.87
N ALA A 400 74.25 1.17 36.62
CA ALA A 400 73.46 0.09 36.03
C ALA A 400 72.19 0.62 35.34
N LEU A 401 71.48 1.55 35.98
CA LEU A 401 70.31 2.21 35.41
C LEU A 401 70.69 3.10 34.23
N GLU A 402 71.85 3.75 34.26
CA GLU A 402 72.37 4.55 33.15
C GLU A 402 72.61 3.68 31.90
N ILE A 403 73.25 2.52 32.05
CA ILE A 403 73.48 1.58 30.95
C ILE A 403 72.16 1.10 30.34
N MET A 404 71.18 0.75 31.18
CA MET A 404 69.85 0.33 30.71
C MET A 404 69.11 1.45 29.97
N TYR A 405 69.19 2.68 30.49
CA TYR A 405 68.63 3.87 29.85
C TYR A 405 69.29 4.14 28.50
N ALA A 406 70.62 4.16 28.43
CA ALA A 406 71.37 4.36 27.19
C ALA A 406 71.01 3.31 26.14
N SER A 407 70.92 2.04 26.54
CA SER A 407 70.50 0.95 25.65
C SER A 407 69.07 1.15 25.12
N ALA A 408 68.10 1.51 25.98
CA ALA A 408 66.74 1.81 25.53
C ALA A 408 66.69 3.03 24.61
N HIS A 409 67.48 4.06 24.92
CA HIS A 409 67.59 5.28 24.15
C HIS A 409 68.15 4.99 22.76
N ASP A 410 69.27 4.26 22.66
CA ASP A 410 69.90 3.93 21.38
C ASP A 410 68.95 3.16 20.46
N LEU A 411 68.19 2.20 21.00
CA LEU A 411 67.16 1.47 20.26
C LEU A 411 66.05 2.39 19.73
N LEU A 412 65.55 3.32 20.54
CA LEU A 412 64.45 4.21 20.17
C LEU A 412 64.85 5.39 19.28
N TYR A 413 66.11 5.84 19.36
CA TYR A 413 66.61 7.03 18.66
C TYR A 413 67.43 6.71 17.41
N THR A 414 67.79 5.44 17.18
CA THR A 414 68.38 4.96 15.93
C THR A 414 67.30 4.43 14.99
N ALA A 415 67.42 4.76 13.69
CA ALA A 415 66.53 4.24 12.64
C ALA A 415 67.28 3.20 11.79
N PRO A 416 66.63 2.08 11.39
CA PRO A 416 65.26 1.66 11.72
C PRO A 416 65.12 1.19 13.18
N THR A 417 64.06 1.64 13.87
CA THR A 417 63.77 1.25 15.26
C THR A 417 63.09 -0.12 15.30
N ASP A 418 63.67 -1.06 16.05
CA ASP A 418 63.02 -2.33 16.38
C ASP A 418 62.09 -2.12 17.59
N LEU A 419 60.78 -1.98 17.34
CA LEU A 419 59.81 -1.62 18.39
C LEU A 419 59.66 -2.72 19.45
N ALA A 420 59.80 -3.98 19.07
CA ALA A 420 59.71 -5.09 20.01
C ALA A 420 60.90 -5.08 20.98
N ALA A 421 62.12 -4.96 20.44
CA ALA A 421 63.34 -4.84 21.26
C ALA A 421 63.32 -3.58 22.13
N ALA A 422 62.92 -2.43 21.56
CA ALA A 422 62.83 -1.17 22.30
C ALA A 422 61.80 -1.25 23.44
N SER A 423 60.62 -1.81 23.19
CA SER A 423 59.58 -1.97 24.22
C SER A 423 60.07 -2.87 25.36
N ALA A 424 60.72 -4.00 25.05
CA ALA A 424 61.29 -4.89 26.06
C ALA A 424 62.34 -4.18 26.92
N GLN A 425 63.23 -3.41 26.30
CA GLN A 425 64.28 -2.69 27.01
C GLN A 425 63.74 -1.59 27.92
N VAL A 426 62.70 -0.85 27.49
CA VAL A 426 62.01 0.13 28.34
C VAL A 426 61.35 -0.55 29.54
N THR A 427 60.75 -1.73 29.37
CA THR A 427 60.17 -2.50 30.47
C THR A 427 61.24 -2.97 31.47
N VAL A 428 62.40 -3.44 30.99
CA VAL A 428 63.53 -3.82 31.85
C VAL A 428 64.01 -2.62 32.68
N TYR A 429 64.20 -1.47 32.05
CA TYR A 429 64.59 -0.24 32.74
C TYR A 429 63.56 0.20 33.79
N ALA A 430 62.27 0.19 33.45
CA ALA A 430 61.19 0.54 34.39
C ALA A 430 61.17 -0.38 35.61
N ALA A 431 61.33 -1.68 35.42
CA ALA A 431 61.33 -2.68 36.48
C ALA A 431 62.55 -2.55 37.41
N ALA A 432 63.73 -2.25 36.85
CA ALA A 432 64.94 -1.97 37.64
C ALA A 432 64.76 -0.71 38.49
N LEU A 433 64.31 0.39 37.87
CA LEU A 433 64.06 1.65 38.58
C LEU A 433 63.08 1.49 39.75
N ASP A 434 61.98 0.76 39.55
CA ASP A 434 61.02 0.54 40.64
C ASP A 434 61.54 -0.42 41.72
N ARG A 435 62.42 -1.37 41.38
CA ARG A 435 63.11 -2.22 42.36
C ARG A 435 64.05 -1.40 43.24
N ASP A 436 64.91 -0.59 42.62
CA ASP A 436 65.93 0.18 43.33
C ASP A 436 65.28 1.30 44.16
N ARG A 437 64.21 1.92 43.66
CA ARG A 437 63.41 2.88 44.43
C ARG A 437 62.76 2.27 45.67
N LYS A 438 62.37 1.00 45.64
CA LYS A 438 61.82 0.29 46.81
C LYS A 438 62.94 -0.15 47.77
N ALA A 439 64.12 -0.46 47.24
CA ALA A 439 65.28 -0.85 48.04
C ALA A 439 65.96 0.35 48.71
N SER A 440 65.90 1.54 48.11
CA SER A 440 66.31 2.77 48.76
C SER A 440 65.41 3.02 49.97
N PRO A 441 65.95 3.03 51.20
CA PRO A 441 65.16 3.39 52.37
C PRO A 441 64.58 4.78 52.14
N PRO A 442 63.32 5.05 52.54
CA PRO A 442 62.75 6.39 52.44
C PRO A 442 63.73 7.31 53.13
N ALA A 443 64.27 8.29 52.39
CA ALA A 443 65.29 9.21 52.88
C ALA A 443 64.82 9.77 54.23
N ALA A 444 65.34 9.19 55.31
CA ALA A 444 64.97 9.54 56.66
C ALA A 444 65.46 10.98 56.86
N GLY A 445 64.53 11.92 57.00
CA GLY A 445 64.87 13.29 57.39
C GLY A 445 64.88 14.34 56.28
N ARG A 446 63.93 14.30 55.33
CA ARG A 446 63.35 15.57 54.87
C ARG A 446 62.00 15.77 55.52
N THR A 447 62.06 16.02 56.83
CA THR A 447 61.01 16.74 57.53
C THR A 447 60.78 18.02 56.72
N TRP A 448 59.69 18.05 55.96
CA TRP A 448 59.07 19.30 55.54
C TRP A 448 58.77 20.04 56.84
N GLY A 449 59.73 20.87 57.26
CA GLY A 449 59.51 21.83 58.32
C GLY A 449 58.32 22.65 57.87
N HIS A 450 57.18 22.38 58.49
CA HIS A 450 56.04 23.24 58.59
C HIS A 450 56.55 24.61 59.06
N ARG A 451 57.05 25.43 58.12
CA ARG A 451 57.17 26.86 58.34
C ARG A 451 55.77 27.40 58.08
N MET A 452 54.96 27.29 59.12
CA MET A 452 53.91 28.26 59.40
C MET A 452 54.60 29.63 59.38
N ASP A 453 54.43 30.38 58.29
CA ASP A 453 54.66 31.82 58.30
C ASP A 453 53.28 32.47 58.20
N GLU A 454 52.72 32.68 59.38
CA GLU A 454 51.65 33.64 59.62
C GLU A 454 52.20 35.04 59.34
N GLY A 455 51.76 35.72 58.28
CA GLY A 455 52.16 37.12 58.14
C GLY A 455 51.78 37.87 56.87
N ARG A 456 50.67 38.62 56.96
CA ARG A 456 50.44 39.96 56.35
C ARG A 456 50.29 40.06 54.82
N GLY A 457 49.02 40.11 54.40
CA GLY A 457 48.33 41.38 54.07
C GLY A 457 48.85 42.21 52.88
N GLY A 458 48.01 42.37 51.85
CA GLY A 458 48.22 43.42 50.86
C GLY A 458 47.33 43.35 49.61
N ALA A 459 46.07 43.78 49.77
CA ALA A 459 45.17 44.47 48.84
C ALA A 459 44.92 43.98 47.37
N PRO A 460 43.67 44.15 46.88
CA PRO A 460 43.29 43.91 45.49
C PRO A 460 43.47 45.18 44.64
N CYS A 461 43.85 45.02 43.37
CA CYS A 461 43.59 46.02 42.33
C CYS A 461 42.87 45.35 41.15
N GLN A 462 41.93 46.14 40.64
CA GLN A 462 40.87 45.86 39.66
C GLN A 462 41.35 45.32 38.31
#